data_AF-A0A2U1K126-F1
#
_entry.id   AF-A0A2U1K126-F1
#
_cell.length_a   1.000
_cell.length_b   1.000
_cell.length_c   1.000
_cell.angle_alpha   90.00
_cell.angle_beta   90.00
_cell.angle_gamma   90.00
#
_symmetry.space_group_name_H-M   'P 1'
#
loop_
_entity.id
_entity.type
_entity.pdbx_description
1 polymer ?
#
loop_
_entity_poly.entity_id
_entity_poly.type
_entity_poly.pdbx_seq_one_letter_code
_entity_poly.pdbx_strand_id
1 'polypeptide(L)'
;MKQAIYKLSLCCGRMGDLEGVFLATKPQVAKLISSKIEVYFGEVLGKHSEIFGAIEKKDLKLLTDDPIAVEIVKKYKLTNGINPFKYSSVNFELEGVDLDDMTVGEIIDRLLIQKNDSN
;
A
#
# COMPACT_ATOMS: atom_id res chain seq x y z
N MET A 1 -2.45 -16.29 3.83
CA MET A 1 -3.09 -15.22 4.62
C MET A 1 -4.37 -14.76 3.91
N LYS A 2 -5.47 -14.46 4.63
CA LYS A 2 -6.73 -14.02 4.00
C LYS A 2 -6.64 -12.57 3.54
N GLN A 3 -7.07 -12.30 2.30
CA GLN A 3 -7.18 -10.94 1.74
C GLN A 3 -8.44 -10.25 2.26
N ALA A 4 -8.40 -8.92 2.32
CA ALA A 4 -9.52 -8.06 2.64
C ALA A 4 -9.52 -6.85 1.70
N ILE A 5 -10.65 -6.13 1.64
CA ILE A 5 -10.83 -4.95 0.81
C ILE A 5 -10.56 -3.70 1.67
N TYR A 6 -9.68 -2.84 1.18
CA TYR A 6 -9.34 -1.58 1.81
C TYR A 6 -9.63 -0.40 0.88
N LYS A 7 -9.99 0.74 1.47
CA LYS A 7 -10.00 2.05 0.81
C LYS A 7 -8.81 2.87 1.31
N LEU A 8 -8.03 3.41 0.38
CA LEU A 8 -7.10 4.51 0.61
C LEU A 8 -7.83 5.84 0.43
N SER A 9 -7.59 6.78 1.33
CA SER A 9 -8.00 8.18 1.22
C SER A 9 -6.88 9.04 1.81
N LEU A 10 -5.95 9.47 0.95
CA LEU A 10 -4.80 10.26 1.33
C LEU A 10 -5.04 11.72 0.94
N CYS A 11 -5.08 12.61 1.94
CA CYS A 11 -5.25 14.04 1.70
C CYS A 11 -3.90 14.70 1.40
N CYS A 12 -3.72 15.18 0.17
CA CYS A 12 -2.52 15.90 -0.27
C CYS A 12 -2.69 17.42 -0.18
N GLY A 13 -3.61 17.89 0.68
CA GLY A 13 -3.89 19.31 0.90
C GLY A 13 -4.44 19.97 -0.36
N ARG A 14 -3.88 21.12 -0.75
CA ARG A 14 -4.37 21.90 -1.91
C ARG A 14 -4.16 21.19 -3.26
N MET A 15 -3.32 20.16 -3.31
CA MET A 15 -3.05 19.41 -4.54
C MET A 15 -4.22 18.47 -4.91
N GLY A 16 -5.05 18.09 -3.93
CA GLY A 16 -6.15 17.15 -4.09
C GLY A 16 -6.04 15.95 -3.15
N ASP A 17 -6.89 14.96 -3.38
CA ASP A 17 -6.93 13.73 -2.61
C ASP A 17 -6.63 12.52 -3.50
N LEU A 18 -5.86 11.56 -2.97
CA LEU A 18 -5.66 10.27 -3.60
C LEU A 18 -6.62 9.26 -2.99
N GLU A 19 -7.44 8.65 -3.84
CA GLU A 19 -8.34 7.58 -3.44
C GLU A 19 -8.06 6.29 -4.21
N GLY A 20 -8.33 5.15 -3.57
CA GLY A 20 -8.32 3.87 -4.25
C GLY A 20 -8.90 2.74 -3.42
N VAL A 21 -9.46 1.74 -4.09
CA VAL A 21 -9.93 0.50 -3.48
C VAL A 21 -9.04 -0.64 -3.94
N PHE A 22 -8.44 -1.34 -2.98
CA PHE A 22 -7.47 -2.39 -3.26
C PHE A 22 -7.62 -3.59 -2.33
N LEU A 23 -7.04 -4.71 -2.75
CA LEU A 23 -6.99 -5.95 -1.98
C LEU A 23 -5.62 -6.07 -1.30
N ALA A 24 -5.62 -6.32 0.00
CA ALA A 24 -4.41 -6.59 0.77
C ALA A 24 -4.73 -7.49 1.97
N THR A 25 -3.72 -8.11 2.55
CA THR A 25 -3.88 -8.87 3.79
C THR A 25 -3.75 -7.95 5.01
N LYS A 26 -4.40 -8.30 6.13
CA LYS A 26 -4.24 -7.54 7.40
C LYS A 26 -2.77 -7.40 7.83
N PRO A 27 -1.91 -8.45 7.73
CA PRO A 27 -0.49 -8.31 8.05
C PRO A 27 0.26 -7.35 7.12
N GLN A 28 -0.02 -7.35 5.82
CA GLN A 28 0.59 -6.39 4.88
C GLN A 28 0.23 -4.95 5.26
N VAL A 29 -1.04 -4.67 5.55
CA VAL A 29 -1.48 -3.33 5.95
C VAL A 29 -0.88 -2.91 7.30
N ALA A 30 -0.86 -3.81 8.28
CA ALA A 30 -0.23 -3.52 9.57
C ALA A 30 1.28 -3.26 9.42
N LYS A 31 1.94 -4.00 8.52
CA LYS A 31 3.37 -3.83 8.26
C LYS A 31 3.65 -2.51 7.52
N LEU A 32 2.82 -2.13 6.54
CA LEU A 32 2.91 -0.85 5.83
C LEU A 32 2.86 0.34 6.79
N ILE A 33 1.91 0.33 7.72
CA ILE A 33 1.76 1.42 8.72
C ILE A 33 2.94 1.43 9.70
N SER A 34 3.36 0.24 10.18
CA SER A 34 4.41 0.16 11.21
C SER A 34 5.83 0.37 10.68
N SER A 35 6.10 0.04 9.42
CA SER A 35 7.40 0.26 8.78
C SER A 35 7.67 1.73 8.44
N LYS A 36 6.61 2.55 8.36
CA LYS A 36 6.69 3.96 7.95
C LYS A 36 7.41 4.16 6.61
N ILE A 37 7.29 3.18 5.71
CA ILE A 37 7.83 3.30 4.34
C ILE A 37 7.12 4.47 3.67
N GLU A 38 7.90 5.43 3.17
CA GLU A 38 7.36 6.48 2.33
C GLU A 38 7.10 5.93 0.92
N VAL A 39 5.85 6.06 0.48
CA VAL A 39 5.42 5.60 -0.84
C VAL A 39 5.59 6.75 -1.82
N TYR A 40 6.30 6.53 -2.92
CA TYR A 40 6.43 7.50 -4.00
C TYR A 40 5.35 7.26 -5.05
N PHE A 41 4.33 8.13 -5.07
CA PHE A 41 3.22 8.05 -6.02
C PHE A 41 3.55 8.69 -7.38
N GLY A 42 4.57 9.54 -7.43
CA GLY A 42 4.91 10.34 -8.61
C GLY A 42 3.93 11.50 -8.86
N GLU A 43 3.86 11.98 -10.09
CA GLU A 43 3.02 13.12 -10.51
C GLU A 43 1.55 12.75 -10.77
N VAL A 44 0.89 12.10 -9.80
CA VAL A 44 -0.49 11.59 -9.93
C VAL A 44 -1.58 12.67 -9.91
N LEU A 45 -1.26 13.90 -9.48
CA LEU A 45 -2.20 15.03 -9.42
C LEU A 45 -1.90 16.11 -10.48
N GLY A 46 -1.13 15.78 -11.52
CA GLY A 46 -0.75 16.67 -12.61
C GLY A 46 0.74 17.07 -12.60
N LYS A 47 1.15 17.86 -13.59
CA LYS A 47 2.55 18.27 -13.76
C LYS A 47 3.04 19.05 -12.53
N HIS A 48 4.24 18.74 -12.04
CA HIS A 48 4.85 19.32 -10.84
C HIS A 48 4.12 18.98 -9.52
N SER A 49 3.37 17.88 -9.48
CA SER A 49 2.71 17.38 -8.27
C SER A 49 3.32 16.05 -7.81
N GLU A 50 4.63 16.03 -7.57
CA GLU A 50 5.24 14.85 -6.98
C GLU A 50 4.66 14.58 -5.59
N ILE A 51 3.91 13.49 -5.48
CA ILE A 51 3.32 13.06 -4.22
C ILE A 51 4.12 11.89 -3.67
N PHE A 52 4.58 12.04 -2.43
CA PHE A 52 5.14 10.96 -1.65
C PHE A 52 4.82 11.13 -0.17
N GLY A 53 4.88 10.03 0.58
CA GLY A 53 4.74 10.07 2.03
C GLY A 53 4.41 8.71 2.63
N ALA A 54 4.59 8.61 3.95
CA ALA A 54 4.21 7.42 4.70
C ALA A 54 2.69 7.33 4.83
N ILE A 55 2.15 6.12 4.65
CA ILE A 55 0.72 5.86 4.84
C ILE A 55 0.42 5.64 6.31
N GLU A 56 -0.46 6.46 6.87
CA GLU A 56 -0.90 6.35 8.25
C GLU A 56 -2.19 5.54 8.38
N LYS A 57 -2.50 5.11 9.60
CA LYS A 57 -3.74 4.39 9.90
C LYS A 57 -5.00 5.18 9.50
N LYS A 58 -4.95 6.52 9.59
CA LYS A 58 -6.09 7.39 9.25
C LYS A 58 -6.41 7.38 7.75
N ASP A 59 -5.41 7.10 6.91
CA ASP A 59 -5.54 7.14 5.45
C ASP A 59 -6.13 5.83 4.90
N LEU A 60 -6.26 4.80 5.76
CA LEU A 60 -6.71 3.47 5.38
C LEU A 60 -7.98 3.06 6.13
N LYS A 61 -8.96 2.60 5.36
CA LYS A 61 -10.22 2.06 5.89
C LYS A 61 -10.40 0.62 5.44
N LEU A 62 -10.56 -0.31 6.38
CA LEU A 62 -11.05 -1.66 6.09
C LEU A 62 -12.52 -1.55 5.67
N LEU A 63 -12.85 -1.93 4.43
CA LEU A 63 -14.22 -1.96 3.95
C LEU A 63 -14.92 -3.26 4.33
N THR A 64 -14.27 -4.40 4.06
CA THR A 64 -14.77 -5.72 4.45
C THR A 64 -13.66 -6.77 4.32
N ASP A 65 -13.73 -7.82 5.13
CA ASP A 65 -12.95 -9.05 5.01
C ASP A 65 -13.82 -10.28 4.72
N ASP A 66 -15.07 -10.06 4.29
CA ASP A 66 -15.98 -11.09 3.83
C ASP A 66 -15.40 -11.82 2.61
N PRO A 67 -15.22 -13.16 2.66
CA PRO A 67 -14.64 -13.93 1.57
C PRO A 67 -15.40 -13.82 0.25
N ILE A 68 -16.73 -13.76 0.28
CA ILE A 68 -17.58 -13.66 -0.92
C ILE A 68 -17.37 -12.29 -1.57
N ALA A 69 -17.36 -11.22 -0.78
CA ALA A 69 -17.11 -9.87 -1.29
C ALA A 69 -15.71 -9.76 -1.92
N VAL A 70 -14.69 -10.32 -1.26
CA VAL A 70 -13.31 -10.38 -1.78
C VAL A 70 -13.25 -11.15 -3.10
N GLU A 71 -13.91 -12.29 -3.20
CA GLU A 71 -13.98 -13.09 -4.43
C GLU A 71 -14.66 -12.35 -5.57
N ILE A 72 -15.78 -11.64 -5.31
CA ILE A 72 -16.47 -10.82 -6.30
C ILE A 72 -15.55 -9.71 -6.81
N VAL A 73 -14.92 -8.94 -5.91
CA VAL A 73 -14.00 -7.85 -6.29
C VAL A 73 -12.84 -8.37 -7.13
N LYS A 74 -12.27 -9.53 -6.74
CA LYS A 74 -11.19 -10.16 -7.48
C LYS A 74 -11.65 -10.67 -8.85
N LYS A 75 -12.77 -11.39 -8.92
CA LYS A 75 -13.31 -12.00 -10.15
C LYS A 75 -13.65 -10.96 -11.20
N TYR A 76 -14.27 -9.85 -10.79
CA TYR A 76 -14.69 -8.78 -11.69
C TYR A 76 -13.70 -7.62 -11.77
N LYS A 77 -12.52 -7.74 -11.15
CA LYS A 77 -11.45 -6.71 -11.15
C LYS A 77 -11.95 -5.33 -10.71
N LEU A 78 -12.75 -5.29 -9.64
CA LEU A 78 -13.42 -4.07 -9.15
C LEU A 78 -12.52 -3.18 -8.29
N THR A 79 -11.22 -3.48 -8.20
CA THR A 79 -10.24 -2.58 -7.59
C THR A 79 -10.01 -1.36 -8.48
N ASN A 80 -9.89 -0.18 -7.90
CA ASN A 80 -9.76 1.06 -8.66
C ASN A 80 -8.84 2.07 -7.94
N GLY A 81 -8.44 3.11 -8.66
CA GLY A 81 -7.62 4.18 -8.11
C GLY A 81 -6.24 3.72 -7.63
N ILE A 82 -5.76 4.35 -6.56
CA ILE A 82 -4.41 4.19 -6.04
C ILE A 82 -4.31 2.95 -5.13
N ASN A 83 -3.35 2.08 -5.44
CA ASN A 83 -2.94 1.00 -4.55
C ASN A 83 -1.49 1.24 -4.11
N PRO A 84 -1.22 1.57 -2.83
CA PRO A 84 0.12 1.94 -2.38
C PRO A 84 1.15 0.82 -2.57
N PHE A 85 0.72 -0.45 -2.57
CA PHE A 85 1.60 -1.60 -2.75
C PHE A 85 2.16 -1.74 -4.17
N LYS A 86 1.64 -0.99 -5.15
CA LYS A 86 2.11 -1.02 -6.55
C LYS A 86 3.14 0.06 -6.89
N TYR A 87 3.46 0.93 -5.92
CA TYR A 87 4.40 2.03 -6.09
C TYR A 87 5.74 1.70 -5.47
N SER A 88 6.77 2.46 -5.84
CA SER A 88 8.10 2.35 -5.25
C SER A 88 8.17 3.03 -3.89
N SER A 89 9.14 2.61 -3.07
CA SER A 89 9.48 3.35 -1.85
C SER A 89 10.44 4.50 -2.15
N VAL A 90 10.41 5.53 -1.31
CA VAL A 90 11.44 6.58 -1.25
C VAL A 90 11.95 6.67 0.19
N ASN A 91 13.20 7.11 0.38
CA ASN A 91 13.80 7.32 1.70
C ASN A 91 13.74 6.08 2.62
N PHE A 92 13.70 4.88 2.04
CA PHE A 92 13.64 3.63 2.78
C PHE A 92 14.77 2.71 2.32
N GLU A 93 15.52 2.18 3.28
CA GLU A 93 16.64 1.28 3.04
C GLU A 93 16.42 -0.03 3.81
N LEU A 94 16.79 -1.14 3.20
CA LEU A 94 16.82 -2.45 3.83
C LEU A 94 18.25 -2.99 3.72
N GLU A 95 18.88 -3.24 4.86
CA GLU A 95 20.28 -3.63 4.91
C GLU A 95 20.56 -4.86 4.04
N GLY A 96 21.54 -4.74 3.14
CA GLY A 96 21.94 -5.82 2.24
C GLY A 96 20.96 -6.13 1.11
N VAL A 97 19.97 -5.26 0.86
CA VAL A 97 18.99 -5.42 -0.22
C VAL A 97 18.98 -4.18 -1.11
N ASP A 98 19.22 -4.38 -2.40
CA ASP A 98 18.92 -3.38 -3.42
C ASP A 98 17.40 -3.30 -3.62
N LEU A 99 16.84 -2.12 -3.37
CA LEU A 99 15.41 -1.86 -3.45
C LEU A 99 15.02 -1.18 -4.77
N ASP A 100 16.00 -0.89 -5.64
CA ASP A 100 15.72 -0.33 -6.96
C ASP A 100 14.79 -1.27 -7.72
N ASP A 101 13.80 -0.68 -8.41
CA ASP A 101 12.70 -1.37 -9.10
C ASP A 101 11.74 -2.22 -8.24
N MET A 102 11.91 -2.26 -6.91
CA MET A 102 10.97 -2.96 -6.03
C MET A 102 9.74 -2.12 -5.71
N THR A 103 8.59 -2.77 -5.70
CA THR A 103 7.34 -2.18 -5.18
C THR A 103 7.29 -2.28 -3.67
N VAL A 104 6.57 -1.34 -3.04
CA VAL A 104 6.24 -1.38 -1.61
C VAL A 104 5.59 -2.70 -1.22
N GLY A 105 4.79 -3.32 -2.11
CA GLY A 105 4.25 -4.66 -1.93
C GLY A 105 5.32 -5.72 -1.70
N GLU A 106 6.32 -5.78 -2.58
CA GLU A 106 7.41 -6.74 -2.49
C GLU A 106 8.30 -6.50 -1.27
N ILE A 107 8.56 -5.23 -0.94
CA ILE A 107 9.31 -4.86 0.27
C ILE A 107 8.58 -5.35 1.51
N ILE A 108 7.27 -5.10 1.60
CA ILE A 108 6.45 -5.54 2.73
C ILE A 108 6.42 -7.07 2.84
N ASP A 109 6.28 -7.77 1.72
CA ASP A 109 6.27 -9.23 1.72
C ASP A 109 7.62 -9.80 2.21
N ARG A 110 8.76 -9.22 1.82
CA ARG A 110 10.08 -9.60 2.35
C ARG A 110 10.20 -9.36 3.86
N LEU A 111 9.75 -8.20 4.33
CA LEU A 111 9.78 -7.87 5.75
C LEU A 111 8.87 -8.78 6.60
N LEU A 112 7.79 -9.30 6.00
CA LEU A 112 6.93 -10.29 6.65
C LEU A 112 7.59 -11.68 6.72
N ILE A 113 8.37 -12.07 5.70
CA ILE A 113 9.11 -13.34 5.69
C ILE A 113 10.22 -13.32 6.75
N GLN A 114 11.07 -12.29 6.79
CA GLN A 114 12.17 -12.17 7.76
C GLN A 114 11.70 -12.26 9.22
N LYS A 115 10.49 -11.73 9.51
CA LYS A 115 9.90 -11.81 10.85
C LYS A 115 9.52 -13.24 11.24
N ASN A 116 9.13 -14.08 10.30
CA ASN A 116 8.73 -15.46 10.57
C ASN A 116 9.94 -16.38 10.79
N ASP A 117 11.10 -16.06 10.20
CA ASP A 117 12.34 -16.83 10.39
C ASP A 117 13.07 -16.49 11.70
N SER A 118 12.68 -15.40 12.36
CA SER A 118 13.25 -14.93 13.63
C SER A 118 12.43 -15.33 14.87
N ASN A 119 11.44 -16.21 14.70
CA ASN A 119 10.43 -16.57 15.71
C ASN A 119 10.34 -18.09 15.88
#